data_AF-A0A8K0TQJ8-F1
#
_entry.id   AF-A0A8K0TQJ8-F1
#
_cell.length_a   1.000
_cell.length_b   1.000
_cell.length_c   1.000
_cell.angle_alpha   90.00
_cell.angle_beta   90.00
_cell.angle_gamma   90.00
#
_symmetry.space_group_name_H-M   'P 1'
#
loop_
_entity.id
_entity.type
_entity.pdbx_description
1 polymer ?
#
loop_
_entity_poly.entity_id
_entity_poly.type
_entity_poly.pdbx_seq_one_letter_code
_entity_poly.pdbx_strand_id
1 'polypeptide(L)'
;MAFDQGEFIRLLTDYYEFCRRVYCQDCPISCSPPGGWPEITIEALAGLQKNEDALNMIRSLPYQEISRNPENSVLTPHLLHETPIVDYRLSYVHDAINSDELEIKPQPFTDRDPPLPASCVCIPTTLTSNGYSVVVDTEDGYVYWTDAQGKHDKPAPELNKTLERFDDDEANQWRYYGTNVHTPADFFELCKQRWREMRWIALEPDHISAVPMYIASDSFDFVPGHDVKARLLRQVGWPGNGDGRDWDRERFLALVKEANP
;
A
#
# COMPACT_ATOMS: atom_id res chain seq x y z
N MET A 1 9.07 -0.02 19.32
CA MET A 1 7.76 -0.38 19.91
C MET A 1 7.58 -1.87 19.66
N ALA A 2 6.97 -2.65 20.55
CA ALA A 2 6.77 -4.06 20.23
C ALA A 2 5.76 -4.18 19.07
N PHE A 3 6.10 -4.94 18.03
CA PHE A 3 5.18 -5.17 16.91
C PHE A 3 4.04 -6.09 17.36
N ASP A 4 2.80 -5.65 17.15
CA ASP A 4 1.60 -6.47 17.34
C ASP A 4 1.11 -6.97 15.98
N GLN A 5 1.47 -8.22 15.66
CA GLN A 5 1.08 -8.86 14.41
C GLN A 5 -0.45 -8.98 14.27
N GLY A 6 -1.16 -9.30 15.36
CA GLY A 6 -2.61 -9.49 15.33
C GLY A 6 -3.33 -8.18 15.04
N GLU A 7 -2.90 -7.11 15.69
CA GLU A 7 -3.42 -5.77 15.45
C GLU A 7 -3.09 -5.28 14.03
N PHE A 8 -1.86 -5.50 13.54
CA PHE A 8 -1.48 -5.14 12.18
C PHE A 8 -2.37 -5.84 11.12
N ILE A 9 -2.57 -7.16 11.25
CA ILE A 9 -3.45 -7.94 10.36
C ILE A 9 -4.88 -7.41 10.41
N ARG A 10 -5.40 -7.08 11.60
CA ARG A 10 -6.74 -6.53 11.78
C ARG A 10 -6.89 -5.18 11.07
N LEU A 11 -5.91 -4.29 11.24
CA LEU A 11 -5.91 -2.97 10.61
C LEU A 11 -5.81 -3.07 9.08
N LEU A 12 -4.93 -3.93 8.56
CA LEU A 12 -4.79 -4.15 7.12
C LEU A 12 -6.07 -4.74 6.51
N THR A 13 -6.68 -5.73 7.17
CA THR A 13 -7.95 -6.33 6.73
C THR A 13 -9.07 -5.29 6.69
N ASP A 14 -9.16 -4.45 7.74
CA ASP A 14 -10.15 -3.38 7.81
C ASP A 14 -9.93 -2.33 6.71
N TYR A 15 -8.67 -2.01 6.40
CA TYR A 15 -8.35 -1.12 5.28
C TYR A 15 -8.70 -1.74 3.92
N TYR A 16 -8.46 -3.04 3.70
CA TYR A 16 -8.92 -3.71 2.48
C TYR A 16 -10.44 -3.69 2.34
N GLU A 17 -11.19 -3.93 3.43
CA GLU A 17 -12.65 -3.86 3.41
C GLU A 17 -13.15 -2.43 3.18
N PHE A 18 -12.41 -1.42 3.63
CA PHE A 18 -12.66 -0.03 3.27
C PHE A 18 -12.47 0.18 1.76
N CYS A 19 -11.31 -0.18 1.19
CA CYS A 19 -11.03 -0.06 -0.24
C CYS A 19 -12.07 -0.77 -1.12
N ARG A 20 -12.51 -1.96 -0.71
CA ARG A 20 -13.57 -2.74 -1.37
C ARG A 20 -14.88 -1.93 -1.46
N ARG A 21 -15.26 -1.22 -0.40
CA ARG A 21 -16.45 -0.36 -0.36
C ARG A 21 -16.32 0.89 -1.22
N VAL A 22 -15.10 1.43 -1.36
CA VAL A 22 -14.84 2.69 -2.08
C VAL A 22 -14.74 2.50 -3.59
N TYR A 23 -13.90 1.58 -4.07
CA TYR A 23 -13.63 1.48 -5.51
C TYR A 23 -13.62 0.04 -6.05
N CYS A 24 -13.43 -0.96 -5.19
CA CYS A 24 -13.13 -2.33 -5.62
C CYS A 24 -14.14 -3.37 -5.09
N GLN A 25 -15.45 -3.20 -5.36
CA GLN A 25 -16.52 -4.00 -4.71
C GLN A 25 -16.40 -5.51 -4.93
N ASP A 26 -15.92 -5.92 -6.10
CA ASP A 26 -15.81 -7.31 -6.54
C ASP A 26 -14.44 -7.94 -6.26
N CYS A 27 -13.66 -7.35 -5.35
CA CYS A 27 -12.37 -7.91 -4.92
C CYS A 27 -12.52 -8.60 -3.55
N PRO A 28 -12.63 -9.94 -3.51
CA PRO A 28 -12.75 -10.68 -2.27
C PRO A 28 -11.44 -10.64 -1.50
N ILE A 29 -11.53 -10.66 -0.17
CA ILE A 29 -10.38 -10.75 0.72
C ILE A 29 -10.34 -12.15 1.34
N SER A 30 -9.18 -12.77 1.27
CA SER A 30 -8.90 -14.10 1.80
C SER A 30 -8.06 -13.97 3.07
N CYS A 31 -8.55 -14.52 4.17
CA CYS A 31 -7.80 -14.58 5.42
C CYS A 31 -6.96 -15.86 5.47
N SER A 32 -5.77 -15.77 6.06
CA SER A 32 -4.91 -16.94 6.22
C SER A 32 -5.57 -18.01 7.09
N PRO A 33 -5.42 -19.31 6.78
CA PRO A 33 -5.88 -20.39 7.64
C PRO A 33 -5.08 -20.44 8.96
N PRO A 34 -5.51 -21.22 9.98
CA PRO A 34 -4.69 -21.47 11.16
C PRO A 34 -3.33 -22.06 10.77
N GLY A 35 -2.23 -21.43 11.20
CA GLY A 35 -0.87 -21.78 10.78
C GLY A 35 -0.36 -21.00 9.55
N GLY A 36 -1.22 -20.20 8.93
CA GLY A 36 -0.89 -19.31 7.82
C GLY A 36 -0.91 -19.99 6.44
N TRP A 37 -0.62 -19.25 5.38
CA TRP A 37 -0.66 -19.75 4.00
C TRP A 37 0.37 -20.86 3.74
N PRO A 38 -0.05 -22.03 3.22
CA PRO A 38 0.86 -23.14 2.96
C PRO A 38 1.84 -22.87 1.82
N GLU A 39 1.52 -21.98 0.89
CA GLU A 39 2.40 -21.57 -0.20
C GLU A 39 3.59 -20.73 0.28
N ILE A 40 3.51 -20.16 1.48
CA ILE A 40 4.51 -19.24 2.03
C ILE A 40 5.44 -20.03 2.97
N THR A 41 6.47 -20.65 2.40
CA THR A 41 7.49 -21.41 3.14
C THR A 41 8.83 -20.66 3.23
N ILE A 42 9.71 -21.10 4.13
CA ILE A 42 11.07 -20.55 4.24
C ILE A 42 11.83 -20.72 2.93
N GLU A 43 11.64 -21.88 2.27
CA GLU A 43 12.28 -22.22 1.01
C GLU A 43 11.73 -21.38 -0.14
N ALA A 44 10.41 -21.19 -0.20
CA ALA A 44 9.77 -20.38 -1.24
C ALA A 44 10.20 -18.92 -1.19
N LEU A 45 10.46 -18.37 0.01
CA LEU A 45 10.87 -16.99 0.22
C LEU A 45 12.36 -16.82 0.57
N ALA A 46 13.20 -17.83 0.32
CA ALA A 46 14.59 -17.86 0.77
C ALA A 46 15.40 -16.66 0.25
N GLY A 47 15.17 -16.24 -0.99
CA GLY A 47 15.82 -15.08 -1.60
C GLY A 47 15.56 -13.74 -0.90
N LEU A 48 14.56 -13.66 -0.01
CA LEU A 48 14.31 -12.48 0.82
C LEU A 48 15.15 -12.42 2.09
N GLN A 49 15.71 -13.55 2.53
CA GLN A 49 16.58 -13.67 3.72
C GLN A 49 15.95 -13.05 4.99
N LYS A 50 14.65 -13.33 5.22
CA LYS A 50 13.89 -12.80 6.35
C LYS A 50 14.02 -13.66 7.61
N ASN A 51 13.87 -13.02 8.77
CA ASN A 51 13.82 -13.70 10.05
C ASN A 51 12.46 -14.39 10.26
N GLU A 52 12.34 -15.20 11.31
CA GLU A 52 11.11 -15.98 11.58
C GLU A 52 9.89 -15.08 11.82
N ASP A 53 10.04 -13.95 12.52
CA ASP A 53 8.94 -13.03 12.83
C ASP A 53 8.39 -12.36 11.55
N ALA A 54 9.28 -11.89 10.68
CA ALA A 54 8.91 -11.34 9.38
C ALA A 54 8.21 -12.38 8.49
N LEU A 55 8.73 -13.62 8.42
CA LEU A 55 8.11 -14.70 7.65
C LEU A 55 6.74 -15.10 8.22
N ASN A 56 6.61 -15.19 9.54
CA ASN A 56 5.35 -15.49 10.21
C ASN A 56 4.30 -14.39 9.95
N MET A 57 4.73 -13.13 9.90
CA MET A 57 3.86 -12.03 9.49
C MET A 57 3.38 -12.21 8.05
N ILE A 58 4.29 -12.39 7.07
CA ILE A 58 3.95 -12.58 5.65
C ILE A 58 2.98 -13.75 5.46
N ARG A 59 3.21 -14.86 6.17
CA ARG A 59 2.38 -16.07 6.14
C ARG A 59 0.97 -15.84 6.69
N SER A 60 0.79 -14.82 7.52
CA SER A 60 -0.49 -14.50 8.18
C SER A 60 -1.24 -13.32 7.56
N LEU A 61 -0.68 -12.66 6.54
CA LEU A 61 -1.33 -11.53 5.88
C LEU A 61 -2.63 -11.97 5.19
N PRO A 62 -3.67 -11.12 5.21
CA PRO A 62 -4.79 -11.26 4.28
C PRO A 62 -4.31 -10.90 2.87
N TYR A 63 -4.88 -11.55 1.87
CA TYR A 63 -4.62 -11.23 0.46
C TYR A 63 -5.93 -11.09 -0.30
N GLN A 64 -5.91 -10.24 -1.31
CA GLN A 64 -7.02 -10.13 -2.25
C GLN A 64 -7.03 -11.35 -3.17
N GLU A 65 -8.22 -11.88 -3.47
CA GLU A 65 -8.37 -12.95 -4.45
C GLU A 65 -8.30 -12.35 -5.86
N ILE A 66 -7.08 -12.22 -6.35
CA ILE A 66 -6.76 -11.79 -7.70
C ILE A 66 -6.53 -12.99 -8.62
N SER A 67 -6.58 -12.75 -9.93
CA SER A 67 -6.26 -13.80 -10.90
C SER A 67 -4.85 -14.33 -10.67
N ARG A 68 -4.72 -15.64 -10.47
CA ARG A 68 -3.41 -16.31 -10.31
C ARG A 68 -2.65 -16.47 -11.64
N ASN A 69 -3.22 -16.02 -12.76
CA ASN A 69 -2.53 -16.03 -14.05
C ASN A 69 -1.55 -14.85 -14.13
N PRO A 70 -0.23 -15.08 -14.32
CA PRO A 70 0.77 -14.01 -14.45
C PRO A 70 0.43 -12.97 -15.53
N GLU A 71 -0.23 -13.40 -16.61
CA GLU A 71 -0.66 -12.50 -17.70
C GLU A 71 -1.73 -11.48 -17.27
N ASN A 72 -2.43 -11.76 -16.16
CA ASN A 72 -3.45 -10.88 -15.58
C ASN A 72 -2.90 -10.04 -14.42
N SER A 73 -1.60 -10.04 -14.16
CA SER A 73 -0.95 -9.26 -13.07
C SER A 73 -1.24 -7.75 -13.16
N VAL A 74 -1.53 -7.24 -14.36
CA VAL A 74 -1.93 -5.85 -14.64
C VAL A 74 -3.26 -5.45 -13.97
N LEU A 75 -4.07 -6.42 -13.52
CA LEU A 75 -5.36 -6.19 -12.86
C LEU A 75 -5.26 -6.25 -11.33
N THR A 76 -4.06 -6.25 -10.77
CA THR A 76 -3.86 -6.27 -9.31
C THR A 76 -4.35 -4.95 -8.72
N PRO A 77 -5.30 -4.96 -7.76
CA PRO A 77 -5.79 -3.73 -7.21
C PRO A 77 -4.66 -2.96 -6.51
N HIS A 78 -4.60 -1.67 -6.82
CA HIS A 78 -3.67 -0.75 -6.19
C HIS A 78 -4.17 -0.42 -4.79
N LEU A 79 -3.31 -0.54 -3.78
CA LEU A 79 -3.64 -0.19 -2.40
C LEU A 79 -3.43 1.30 -2.12
N LEU A 80 -2.48 1.89 -2.85
CA LEU A 80 -2.07 3.29 -2.85
C LEU A 80 -1.82 3.73 -4.30
N HIS A 81 -1.62 5.02 -4.58
CA HIS A 81 -1.31 5.54 -5.92
C HIS A 81 -0.17 4.75 -6.59
N GLU A 82 -0.41 4.19 -7.79
CA GLU A 82 0.59 3.44 -8.57
C GLU A 82 1.33 2.34 -7.77
N THR A 83 0.65 1.73 -6.81
CA THR A 83 1.27 0.85 -5.80
C THR A 83 0.41 -0.40 -5.60
N PRO A 84 0.67 -1.48 -6.37
CA PRO A 84 -0.01 -2.77 -6.21
C PRO A 84 0.43 -3.48 -4.92
N ILE A 85 -0.41 -4.42 -4.48
CA ILE A 85 -0.10 -5.32 -3.36
C ILE A 85 0.86 -6.42 -3.83
N VAL A 86 1.82 -6.78 -2.99
CA VAL A 86 2.63 -7.98 -3.18
C VAL A 86 1.86 -9.18 -2.62
N ASP A 87 1.43 -10.10 -3.48
CA ASP A 87 0.85 -11.38 -3.05
C ASP A 87 1.92 -12.48 -3.01
N TYR A 88 2.47 -12.70 -1.81
CA TYR A 88 3.50 -13.70 -1.57
C TYR A 88 3.03 -15.15 -1.71
N ARG A 89 1.76 -15.41 -2.03
CA ARG A 89 1.27 -16.78 -2.32
C ARG A 89 1.56 -17.21 -3.76
N LEU A 90 1.88 -16.26 -4.64
CA LEU A 90 1.93 -16.49 -6.08
C LEU A 90 3.30 -17.00 -6.52
N SER A 91 3.31 -18.02 -7.38
CA SER A 91 4.56 -18.67 -7.83
C SER A 91 5.48 -17.72 -8.58
N TYR A 92 4.94 -16.82 -9.40
CA TYR A 92 5.75 -15.83 -10.12
C TYR A 92 6.39 -14.80 -9.17
N VAL A 93 5.79 -14.56 -8.00
CA VAL A 93 6.40 -13.75 -6.94
C VAL A 93 7.54 -14.54 -6.30
N HIS A 94 7.38 -15.86 -6.07
CA HIS A 94 8.47 -16.72 -5.59
C HIS A 94 9.65 -16.77 -6.59
N ASP A 95 9.36 -16.89 -7.89
CA ASP A 95 10.38 -16.90 -8.94
C ASP A 95 11.15 -15.57 -8.95
N ALA A 96 10.45 -14.44 -8.86
CA ALA A 96 11.06 -13.11 -8.78
C ALA A 96 11.93 -12.93 -7.51
N ILE A 97 11.46 -13.42 -6.36
CA ILE A 97 12.18 -13.38 -5.08
C ILE A 97 13.51 -14.13 -5.14
N ASN A 98 13.50 -15.30 -5.78
CA ASN A 98 14.66 -16.18 -5.88
C ASN A 98 15.49 -15.92 -7.14
N SER A 99 15.15 -14.90 -7.92
CA SER A 99 15.97 -14.41 -9.02
C SER A 99 17.21 -13.69 -8.51
N ASP A 100 18.28 -13.77 -9.29
CA ASP A 100 19.50 -12.98 -9.08
C ASP A 100 19.31 -11.51 -9.49
N GLU A 101 18.22 -11.17 -10.18
CA GLU A 101 17.89 -9.80 -10.60
C GLU A 101 17.17 -9.04 -9.46
N LEU A 102 17.87 -8.09 -8.82
CA LEU A 102 17.32 -7.29 -7.72
C LEU A 102 16.10 -6.44 -8.14
N GLU A 103 16.07 -6.00 -9.40
CA GLU A 103 15.07 -5.07 -9.94
C GLU A 103 13.67 -5.68 -10.06
N ILE A 104 13.59 -7.01 -10.11
CA ILE A 104 12.31 -7.74 -10.19
C ILE A 104 11.82 -8.23 -8.84
N LYS A 105 12.65 -8.16 -7.78
CA LYS A 105 12.26 -8.60 -6.44
C LYS A 105 11.13 -7.69 -5.92
N PRO A 106 10.15 -8.23 -5.18
CA PRO A 106 9.01 -7.46 -4.65
C PRO A 106 9.40 -6.69 -3.36
N GLN A 107 10.52 -6.00 -3.39
CA GLN A 107 11.04 -5.11 -2.34
C GLN A 107 11.55 -3.82 -3.01
N PRO A 108 11.67 -2.71 -2.27
CA PRO A 108 12.30 -1.51 -2.80
C PRO A 108 13.70 -1.85 -3.32
N PHE A 109 14.02 -1.33 -4.51
CA PHE A 109 15.37 -1.45 -5.04
C PHE A 109 16.35 -0.68 -4.15
N THR A 110 17.44 -1.34 -3.77
CA THR A 110 18.59 -0.73 -3.10
C THR A 110 19.86 -1.27 -3.73
N ASP A 111 21.01 -0.67 -3.41
CA ASP A 111 22.33 -1.16 -3.83
C ASP A 111 22.82 -2.37 -3.00
N ARG A 112 21.94 -3.02 -2.23
CA ARG A 112 22.24 -4.14 -1.31
C ARG A 112 21.43 -5.39 -1.62
N ASP A 113 21.98 -6.55 -1.24
CA ASP A 113 21.30 -7.84 -1.26
C ASP A 113 21.52 -8.57 0.08
N PRO A 114 20.47 -8.83 0.89
CA PRO A 114 19.07 -8.45 0.66
C PRO A 114 18.88 -6.91 0.76
N PRO A 115 17.89 -6.34 0.05
CA PRO A 115 17.72 -4.89 0.00
C PRO A 115 17.18 -4.28 1.30
N LEU A 116 16.53 -5.08 2.15
CA LEU A 116 16.01 -4.66 3.45
C LEU A 116 16.51 -5.61 4.54
N PRO A 117 16.67 -5.12 5.79
CA PRO A 117 16.94 -5.97 6.95
C PRO A 117 15.98 -7.16 7.08
N ALA A 118 16.41 -8.20 7.80
CA ALA A 118 15.68 -9.46 7.92
C ALA A 118 14.30 -9.32 8.60
N SER A 119 14.11 -8.29 9.45
CA SER A 119 12.85 -7.95 10.12
C SER A 119 11.88 -7.14 9.25
N CYS A 120 12.36 -6.58 8.14
CA CYS A 120 11.61 -5.63 7.33
C CYS A 120 10.90 -6.32 6.17
N VAL A 121 9.60 -6.10 6.02
CA VAL A 121 8.76 -6.70 4.99
C VAL A 121 8.07 -5.61 4.19
N CYS A 122 8.17 -5.68 2.87
CA CYS A 122 7.40 -4.81 1.99
C CYS A 122 5.99 -5.41 1.79
N ILE A 123 4.93 -4.60 1.92
CA ILE A 123 3.55 -5.10 1.78
C ILE A 123 3.00 -4.74 0.38
N PRO A 124 2.86 -3.45 0.03
CA PRO A 124 2.80 -3.02 -1.34
C PRO A 124 4.12 -2.34 -1.78
N THR A 125 4.45 -2.50 -3.06
CA THR A 125 5.59 -1.81 -3.68
C THR A 125 5.21 -1.35 -5.08
N THR A 126 5.75 -0.21 -5.49
CA THR A 126 5.69 0.24 -6.88
C THR A 126 6.89 -0.26 -7.67
N LEU A 127 6.68 -0.56 -8.95
CA LEU A 127 7.76 -0.77 -9.93
C LEU A 127 8.07 0.51 -10.71
N THR A 128 7.39 1.61 -10.40
CA THR A 128 7.53 2.89 -11.08
C THR A 128 8.09 3.94 -10.13
N SER A 129 8.62 5.04 -10.67
CA SER A 129 9.04 6.17 -9.85
C SER A 129 7.87 7.03 -9.33
N ASN A 130 6.60 6.67 -9.58
CA ASN A 130 5.43 7.48 -9.22
C ASN A 130 4.65 6.96 -8.01
N GLY A 131 4.88 5.70 -7.61
CA GLY A 131 4.16 5.09 -6.51
C GLY A 131 4.92 5.16 -5.18
N TYR A 132 4.52 4.28 -4.28
CA TYR A 132 5.05 4.16 -2.95
C TYR A 132 5.63 2.77 -2.72
N SER A 133 6.49 2.67 -1.72
CA SER A 133 6.80 1.42 -1.06
C SER A 133 6.41 1.53 0.40
N VAL A 134 5.76 0.50 0.94
CA VAL A 134 5.43 0.46 2.36
C VAL A 134 6.12 -0.74 2.98
N VAL A 135 7.03 -0.45 3.91
CA VAL A 135 7.82 -1.44 4.63
C VAL A 135 7.40 -1.46 6.08
N VAL A 136 7.10 -2.65 6.60
CA VAL A 136 6.79 -2.89 8.00
C VAL A 136 8.00 -3.55 8.64
N ASP A 137 8.45 -3.03 9.77
CA ASP A 137 9.54 -3.61 10.53
C ASP A 137 9.01 -4.31 11.77
N THR A 138 9.15 -5.63 11.83
CA THR A 138 8.63 -6.44 12.94
C THR A 138 9.43 -6.29 14.24
N GLU A 139 10.68 -5.79 14.18
CA GLU A 139 11.47 -5.52 15.39
C GLU A 139 11.12 -4.15 15.99
N ASP A 140 10.87 -3.16 15.13
CA ASP A 140 10.60 -1.78 15.54
C ASP A 140 9.11 -1.48 15.78
N GLY A 141 8.23 -2.24 15.14
CA GLY A 141 6.78 -2.09 15.16
C GLY A 141 6.23 -0.94 14.30
N TYR A 142 7.06 -0.27 13.50
CA TYR A 142 6.65 0.87 12.68
C TYR A 142 6.42 0.51 11.22
N VAL A 143 5.62 1.37 10.57
CA VAL A 143 5.41 1.40 9.14
C VAL A 143 6.24 2.53 8.55
N TYR A 144 7.05 2.20 7.56
CA TYR A 144 7.88 3.11 6.80
C TYR A 144 7.26 3.27 5.43
N TRP A 145 6.66 4.44 5.20
CA TRP A 145 6.00 4.76 3.95
C TRP A 145 6.92 5.64 3.12
N THR A 146 7.41 5.10 2.00
CA THR A 146 8.38 5.74 1.11
C THR A 146 7.71 6.18 -0.19
N ASP A 147 8.07 7.37 -0.66
CA ASP A 147 7.73 7.92 -1.98
C ASP A 147 9.01 7.98 -2.83
N ALA A 148 9.01 7.28 -3.97
CA ALA A 148 10.16 7.18 -4.85
C ALA A 148 10.64 8.53 -5.41
N GLN A 149 9.81 9.57 -5.39
CA GLN A 149 10.17 10.93 -5.79
C GLN A 149 10.63 11.83 -4.64
N GLY A 150 10.56 11.33 -3.40
CA GLY A 150 10.85 12.12 -2.20
C GLY A 150 9.90 13.30 -2.01
N LYS A 151 8.69 13.24 -2.56
CA LYS A 151 7.67 14.31 -2.53
C LYS A 151 6.62 14.07 -1.45
N HIS A 152 7.02 13.45 -0.35
CA HIS A 152 6.11 13.28 0.79
C HIS A 152 5.52 14.60 1.25
N ASP A 153 4.34 14.43 1.83
CA ASP A 153 3.56 15.52 2.33
C ASP A 153 4.24 16.25 3.48
N LYS A 154 4.07 17.58 3.48
CA LYS A 154 4.44 18.43 4.59
C LYS A 154 3.18 18.83 5.36
N PRO A 155 3.27 18.95 6.70
CA PRO A 155 4.44 18.66 7.54
C PRO A 155 4.73 17.16 7.66
N ALA A 156 6.00 16.81 7.88
CA ALA A 156 6.41 15.44 8.14
C ALA A 156 5.94 14.98 9.54
N PRO A 157 5.73 13.68 9.78
CA PRO A 157 5.38 13.16 11.10
C PRO A 157 6.48 13.44 12.13
N GLU A 158 6.10 13.74 13.37
CA GLU A 158 7.04 13.85 14.49
C GLU A 158 7.85 12.57 14.70
N LEU A 159 7.26 11.43 14.33
CA LEU A 159 7.89 10.12 14.42
C LEU A 159 9.11 9.98 13.50
N ASN A 160 9.29 10.84 12.48
CA ASN A 160 10.51 10.84 11.68
C ASN A 160 11.78 11.09 12.50
N LYS A 161 11.68 11.73 13.68
CA LYS A 161 12.80 11.86 14.63
C LYS A 161 13.35 10.51 15.09
N THR A 162 12.56 9.44 15.05
CA THR A 162 13.05 8.09 15.40
C THR A 162 14.01 7.53 14.35
N LEU A 163 14.13 8.16 13.18
CA LEU A 163 15.11 7.76 12.18
C LEU A 163 16.53 8.08 12.63
N GLU A 164 16.75 9.13 13.45
CA GLU A 164 18.08 9.55 13.93
C GLU A 164 18.89 8.43 14.61
N ARG A 165 18.23 7.39 15.13
CA ARG A 165 18.90 6.22 15.73
C ARG A 165 19.62 5.32 14.72
N PHE A 166 19.30 5.46 13.44
CA PHE A 166 19.94 4.75 12.34
C PHE A 166 21.04 5.60 11.69
N ASP A 167 21.40 6.73 12.31
CA ASP A 167 22.47 7.58 11.78
C ASP A 167 23.76 6.76 11.78
N ASP A 168 24.48 6.80 10.66
CA ASP A 168 25.65 5.96 10.38
C ASP A 168 25.39 4.44 10.32
N ASP A 169 24.13 3.98 10.36
CA ASP A 169 23.76 2.58 10.08
C ASP A 169 23.50 2.38 8.59
N GLU A 170 24.57 1.98 7.92
CA GLU A 170 24.58 1.59 6.53
C GLU A 170 23.42 0.65 6.14
N ALA A 171 23.08 -0.36 6.95
CA ALA A 171 22.02 -1.32 6.64
C ALA A 171 20.61 -0.72 6.68
N ASN A 172 20.46 0.44 7.31
CA ASN A 172 19.21 1.16 7.47
C ASN A 172 19.17 2.49 6.67
N GLN A 173 20.16 2.75 5.81
CA GLN A 173 20.18 3.96 4.98
C GLN A 173 18.98 4.11 4.04
N TRP A 174 18.36 3.00 3.65
CA TRP A 174 17.13 2.99 2.84
C TRP A 174 15.98 3.81 3.46
N ARG A 175 16.00 4.02 4.77
CA ARG A 175 14.97 4.77 5.52
C ARG A 175 15.07 6.30 5.39
N TYR A 176 16.17 6.82 4.85
CA TYR A 176 16.39 8.27 4.78
C TYR A 176 15.95 8.89 3.47
N TYR A 177 15.72 8.07 2.44
CA TYR A 177 15.39 8.54 1.10
C TYR A 177 13.88 8.66 0.94
N GLY A 178 13.35 9.79 1.41
CA GLY A 178 11.94 10.12 1.22
C GLY A 178 11.04 9.07 1.88
N THR A 179 11.17 8.91 3.19
CA THR A 179 10.35 8.01 4.01
C THR A 179 9.73 8.77 5.17
N ASN A 180 8.45 8.52 5.41
CA ASN A 180 7.77 8.91 6.64
C ASN A 180 7.53 7.70 7.54
N VAL A 181 7.69 7.89 8.85
CA VAL A 181 7.49 6.86 9.87
C VAL A 181 6.10 7.02 10.49
N HIS A 182 5.38 5.91 10.60
CA HIS A 182 4.04 5.86 11.19
C HIS A 182 3.89 4.67 12.15
N THR A 183 2.99 4.80 13.13
CA THR A 183 2.41 3.61 13.74
C THR A 183 1.49 2.93 12.72
N PRO A 184 1.25 1.61 12.81
CA PRO A 184 0.29 0.94 11.92
C PRO A 184 -1.09 1.60 11.90
N ALA A 185 -1.63 1.98 13.07
CA ALA A 185 -2.94 2.60 13.18
C ALA A 185 -2.98 3.96 12.47
N ASP A 186 -1.98 4.83 12.72
CA ASP A 186 -1.91 6.15 12.08
C ASP A 186 -1.74 6.03 10.57
N PHE A 187 -0.95 5.06 10.10
CA PHE A 187 -0.74 4.82 8.67
C PHE A 187 -2.06 4.50 7.96
N PHE A 188 -2.82 3.52 8.45
CA PHE A 188 -4.07 3.11 7.81
C PHE A 188 -5.16 4.18 7.94
N GLU A 189 -5.21 4.92 9.06
CA GLU A 189 -6.15 6.02 9.21
C GLU A 189 -5.83 7.18 8.25
N LEU A 190 -4.54 7.52 8.08
CA LEU A 190 -4.12 8.52 7.10
C LEU A 190 -4.47 8.09 5.67
N CYS A 191 -4.32 6.80 5.33
CA CYS A 191 -4.76 6.28 4.05
C CYS A 191 -6.27 6.49 3.84
N LYS A 192 -7.11 6.13 4.81
CA LYS A 192 -8.57 6.38 4.75
C LYS A 192 -8.90 7.86 4.66
N GLN A 193 -8.20 8.70 5.42
CA GLN A 193 -8.38 10.15 5.37
C GLN A 193 -8.16 10.70 3.97
N ARG A 194 -7.13 10.23 3.24
CA ARG A 194 -6.89 10.65 1.85
C ARG A 194 -8.07 10.34 0.92
N TRP A 195 -8.72 9.20 1.09
CA TRP A 195 -9.95 8.90 0.36
C TRP A 195 -11.10 9.84 0.76
N ARG A 196 -11.32 10.04 2.07
CA ARG A 196 -12.40 10.92 2.57
C ARG A 196 -12.26 12.35 2.06
N GLU A 197 -11.04 12.87 2.00
CA GLU A 197 -10.71 14.19 1.46
C GLU A 197 -10.71 14.25 -0.08
N MET A 198 -10.96 13.11 -0.74
CA MET A 198 -10.87 12.95 -2.20
C MET A 198 -9.49 13.33 -2.73
N ARG A 199 -8.43 13.16 -1.94
CA ARG A 199 -7.05 13.26 -2.42
C ARG A 199 -6.66 12.01 -3.18
N TRP A 200 -7.28 10.88 -2.85
CA TRP A 200 -7.27 9.67 -3.64
C TRP A 200 -8.67 9.42 -4.21
N ILE A 201 -8.74 9.15 -5.51
CA ILE A 201 -9.97 8.81 -6.23
C ILE A 201 -9.64 7.68 -7.20
N ALA A 202 -10.43 6.62 -7.17
CA ALA A 202 -10.30 5.49 -8.09
C ALA A 202 -11.65 5.19 -8.75
N LEU A 203 -11.58 4.87 -10.03
CA LEU A 203 -12.70 4.38 -10.82
C LEU A 203 -12.57 2.87 -11.08
N GLU A 204 -11.33 2.41 -11.21
CA GLU A 204 -10.95 1.05 -11.53
C GLU A 204 -9.96 0.55 -10.47
N PRO A 205 -9.90 -0.78 -10.21
CA PRO A 205 -9.05 -1.36 -9.17
C PRO A 205 -7.56 -1.04 -9.31
N ASP A 206 -7.06 -0.93 -10.53
CA ASP A 206 -5.66 -0.77 -10.93
C ASP A 206 -5.26 0.70 -11.14
N HIS A 207 -6.18 1.66 -10.96
CA HIS A 207 -5.86 3.07 -11.13
C HIS A 207 -6.44 3.97 -10.04
N ILE A 208 -5.53 4.54 -9.24
CA ILE A 208 -5.83 5.55 -8.23
C ILE A 208 -5.26 6.89 -8.69
N SER A 209 -6.11 7.86 -8.96
CA SER A 209 -5.70 9.26 -9.14
C SER A 209 -5.39 9.88 -7.78
N ALA A 210 -4.22 10.52 -7.65
CA ALA A 210 -3.75 11.06 -6.38
C ALA A 210 -3.32 12.53 -6.47
N VAL A 211 -3.67 13.31 -5.46
CA VAL A 211 -3.21 14.67 -5.24
C VAL A 211 -2.40 14.71 -3.93
N PRO A 212 -1.19 15.29 -3.92
CA PRO A 212 -0.41 15.44 -2.69
C PRO A 212 -1.14 16.25 -1.62
N MET A 213 -0.91 15.98 -0.33
CA MET A 213 -1.57 16.69 0.78
C MET A 213 -1.18 18.18 0.85
N TYR A 214 0.03 18.54 0.43
CA TYR A 214 0.48 19.95 0.45
C TYR A 214 -0.25 20.82 -0.59
N ILE A 215 -0.95 20.23 -1.55
CA ILE A 215 -1.84 20.95 -2.46
C ILE A 215 -3.16 21.21 -1.73
N ALA A 216 -3.60 22.46 -1.75
CA ALA A 216 -4.87 22.86 -1.16
C ALA A 216 -6.05 22.19 -1.88
N SER A 217 -7.10 21.84 -1.15
CA SER A 217 -8.23 21.07 -1.67
C SER A 217 -9.09 21.79 -2.71
N ASP A 218 -8.93 23.11 -2.82
CA ASP A 218 -9.53 23.95 -3.85
C ASP A 218 -8.70 24.00 -5.15
N SER A 219 -7.50 23.42 -5.14
CA SER A 219 -6.51 23.43 -6.22
C SER A 219 -6.29 22.03 -6.81
N PHE A 220 -7.35 21.20 -6.84
CA PHE A 220 -7.32 19.85 -7.42
C PHE A 220 -7.22 19.84 -8.95
N ASP A 221 -7.33 20.98 -9.61
CA ASP A 221 -7.17 21.16 -11.05
C ASP A 221 -5.73 20.89 -11.53
N PHE A 222 -4.76 20.83 -10.61
CA PHE A 222 -3.39 20.40 -10.90
C PHE A 222 -3.31 19.00 -11.52
N VAL A 223 -4.20 18.08 -11.12
CA VAL A 223 -4.29 16.74 -11.69
C VAL A 223 -5.46 16.71 -12.67
N PRO A 224 -5.22 16.51 -13.98
CA PRO A 224 -6.28 16.59 -14.99
C PRO A 224 -7.51 15.75 -14.67
N GLY A 225 -8.66 16.40 -14.57
CA GLY A 225 -9.96 15.77 -14.31
C GLY A 225 -10.18 15.30 -12.87
N HIS A 226 -9.22 15.48 -11.96
CA HIS A 226 -9.38 15.12 -10.55
C HIS A 226 -10.38 16.04 -9.84
N ASP A 227 -10.32 17.33 -10.11
CA ASP A 227 -11.28 18.33 -9.61
C ASP A 227 -12.73 18.02 -10.03
N VAL A 228 -12.92 17.59 -11.28
CA VAL A 228 -14.22 17.17 -11.82
C VAL A 228 -14.73 15.97 -11.04
N LYS A 229 -13.91 14.91 -10.89
CA LYS A 229 -14.28 13.71 -10.14
C LYS A 229 -14.62 14.02 -8.68
N ALA A 230 -13.82 14.86 -8.02
CA ALA A 230 -14.07 15.29 -6.64
C ALA A 230 -15.41 16.05 -6.50
N ARG A 231 -15.75 16.93 -7.46
CA ARG A 231 -17.07 17.59 -7.47
C ARG A 231 -18.21 16.59 -7.63
N LEU A 232 -18.08 15.61 -8.52
CA LEU A 232 -19.09 14.57 -8.72
C LEU A 232 -19.27 13.67 -7.50
N LEU A 233 -18.18 13.27 -6.83
CA LEU A 233 -18.22 12.53 -5.56
C LEU A 233 -19.01 13.29 -4.49
N ARG A 234 -18.76 14.59 -4.32
CA ARG A 234 -19.54 15.43 -3.38
C ARG A 234 -21.03 15.46 -3.73
N GLN A 235 -21.39 15.51 -5.01
CA GLN A 235 -22.79 15.52 -5.46
C GLN A 235 -23.55 14.23 -5.11
N VAL A 236 -22.85 13.10 -5.02
CA VAL A 236 -23.44 11.80 -4.68
C VAL A 236 -23.30 11.44 -3.21
N GLY A 237 -22.92 12.40 -2.37
CA GLY A 237 -22.88 12.25 -0.92
C GLY A 237 -21.58 11.69 -0.35
N TRP A 238 -20.48 11.61 -1.11
CA TRP A 238 -19.17 11.26 -0.55
C TRP A 238 -18.73 12.30 0.51
N PRO A 239 -18.11 11.90 1.65
CA PRO A 239 -17.64 10.56 2.01
C PRO A 239 -18.68 9.65 2.69
N GLY A 240 -19.96 10.00 2.62
CA GLY A 240 -21.04 9.29 3.30
C GLY A 240 -20.79 9.22 4.80
N ASN A 241 -20.68 8.01 5.34
CA ASN A 241 -20.35 7.82 6.77
C ASN A 241 -18.84 7.88 7.10
N GLY A 242 -17.98 8.10 6.09
CA GLY A 242 -16.53 8.10 6.24
C GLY A 242 -15.87 6.72 6.11
N ASP A 243 -16.60 5.61 6.18
CA ASP A 243 -16.06 4.25 6.07
C ASP A 243 -16.43 3.57 4.74
N GLY A 244 -16.57 4.40 3.70
CA GLY A 244 -16.91 3.99 2.34
C GLY A 244 -18.38 3.59 2.15
N ARG A 245 -19.26 3.90 3.10
CA ARG A 245 -20.72 3.62 3.01
C ARG A 245 -21.51 4.91 2.84
N ASP A 246 -22.80 4.77 2.54
CA ASP A 246 -23.78 5.87 2.51
C ASP A 246 -23.48 6.96 1.47
N TRP A 247 -22.89 6.57 0.34
CA TRP A 247 -22.72 7.40 -0.85
C TRP A 247 -23.20 6.63 -2.10
N ASP A 248 -23.65 7.35 -3.12
CA ASP A 248 -24.27 6.76 -4.31
C ASP A 248 -23.25 6.49 -5.42
N ARG A 249 -22.60 5.32 -5.36
CA ARG A 249 -21.58 4.89 -6.32
C ARG A 249 -22.10 4.73 -7.73
N GLU A 250 -23.29 4.14 -7.89
CA GLU A 250 -23.88 3.91 -9.22
C GLU A 250 -24.14 5.24 -9.93
N ARG A 251 -24.68 6.21 -9.21
CA ARG A 251 -24.87 7.56 -9.74
C ARG A 251 -23.55 8.27 -10.03
N PHE A 252 -22.52 8.08 -9.21
CA PHE A 252 -21.20 8.65 -9.48
C PHE A 252 -20.63 8.13 -10.80
N LEU A 253 -20.67 6.82 -11.04
CA LEU A 253 -20.20 6.22 -12.28
C LEU A 253 -21.00 6.71 -13.50
N ALA A 254 -22.31 6.90 -13.35
CA ALA A 254 -23.15 7.48 -14.40
C ALA A 254 -22.74 8.93 -14.73
N LEU A 255 -22.54 9.78 -13.72
CA LEU A 255 -22.11 11.17 -13.90
C LEU A 255 -20.71 11.29 -14.52
N VAL A 256 -19.78 10.40 -14.16
CA VAL A 256 -18.44 10.38 -14.75
C VAL A 256 -18.51 10.04 -16.24
N LYS A 257 -19.36 9.08 -16.63
CA LYS A 257 -19.58 8.70 -18.02
C LYS A 257 -20.21 9.83 -18.84
N GLU A 258 -21.13 10.60 -18.25
CA GLU A 258 -21.73 11.77 -18.90
C GLU A 258 -20.73 12.92 -19.08
N ALA A 259 -19.80 13.09 -18.16
CA ALA A 259 -18.77 14.14 -18.21
C ALA A 259 -17.62 13.84 -19.19
N ASN A 260 -17.40 12.57 -19.53
CA ASN A 260 -16.41 12.10 -20.52
C ASN A 260 -17.09 11.26 -21.62
N PRO A 261 -17.84 11.90 -22.56
CA PRO A 261 -18.58 11.21 -23.62
C PRO A 261 -17.69 10.59 -24.71
#